data_AF-A0A1V5GT22-F1
#
_entry.id   AF-A0A1V5GT22-F1
#
_cell.length_a   1.000
_cell.length_b   1.000
_cell.length_c   1.000
_cell.angle_alpha   90.00
_cell.angle_beta   90.00
_cell.angle_gamma   90.00
#
_symmetry.space_group_name_H-M   'P 1'
#
loop_
_entity.id
_entity.type
_entity.pdbx_description
1 polymer ?
#
loop_
_entity_poly.entity_id
_entity_poly.type
_entity_poly.pdbx_seq_one_letter_code
_entity_poly.pdbx_strand_id
1 'polypeptide(L)'
;MMSDLELGRQDGPRNGAAEREARSTRVIAVTSGKGGVGKTCFTANVAIALQRAQKRILVFDADLGLANIDVMLGLRPEYTLQDVLEGEKRIEEIIVRGPA
;
A
#
# COMPACT_ATOMS: atom_id res chain seq x y z
N MET A 1 25.39 -52.74 13.41
CA MET A 1 24.30 -53.26 12.56
C MET A 1 23.24 -52.16 12.53
N MET A 2 23.34 -51.16 11.65
CA MET A 2 22.98 -51.17 10.22
C MET A 2 21.54 -51.66 9.96
N SER A 3 20.68 -50.70 9.62
CA SER A 3 19.73 -50.69 8.48
C SER A 3 19.03 -49.31 8.51
N ASP A 4 19.42 -48.34 7.67
CA ASP A 4 18.95 -48.15 6.27
C ASP A 4 17.42 -47.94 6.23
N LEU A 5 16.78 -46.99 5.53
CA LEU A 5 17.15 -45.95 4.58
C LEU A 5 15.89 -45.09 4.38
N GLU A 6 16.10 -43.82 4.01
CA GLU A 6 15.21 -42.89 3.29
C GLU A 6 13.74 -43.25 2.99
N LEU A 7 12.82 -42.39 3.45
CA LEU A 7 11.74 -41.90 2.58
C LEU A 7 11.69 -40.37 2.67
N GLY A 8 12.36 -39.73 1.72
CA GLY A 8 12.27 -38.29 1.52
C GLY A 8 10.84 -37.87 1.20
N ARG A 9 10.28 -36.96 1.99
CA ARG A 9 9.31 -36.02 1.45
C ARG A 9 10.11 -34.93 0.77
N GLN A 10 10.15 -35.02 -0.56
CA GLN A 10 10.64 -33.95 -1.40
C GLN A 10 9.71 -32.74 -1.19
N ASP A 11 10.10 -31.82 -0.32
CA ASP A 11 9.65 -30.43 -0.43
C ASP A 11 10.36 -29.85 -1.65
N GLY A 12 9.81 -30.18 -2.83
CA GLY A 12 10.26 -29.64 -4.10
C GLY A 12 10.25 -28.10 -4.07
N PRO A 13 11.03 -27.44 -4.93
CA PRO A 13 11.10 -25.99 -4.98
C PRO A 13 9.69 -25.43 -5.12
N ARG A 14 9.21 -24.74 -4.07
CA ARG A 14 7.92 -24.04 -4.10
C ARG A 14 7.97 -23.09 -5.27
N ASN A 15 7.15 -23.38 -6.27
CA ASN A 15 7.13 -22.65 -7.52
C ASN A 15 6.76 -21.19 -7.23
N GLY A 16 7.76 -20.31 -7.16
CA GLY A 16 7.61 -18.90 -6.75
C GLY A 16 6.70 -18.06 -7.65
N ALA A 17 6.28 -18.60 -8.80
CA ALA A 17 5.29 -17.98 -9.67
C ALA A 17 3.86 -18.04 -9.07
N ALA A 18 3.47 -19.17 -8.47
CA ALA A 18 2.12 -19.35 -7.91
C ALA A 18 1.91 -18.59 -6.59
N GLU A 19 2.96 -18.47 -5.75
CA GLU A 19 2.93 -17.63 -4.54
C GLU A 19 2.89 -16.12 -4.85
N ARG A 20 3.46 -15.71 -6.00
CA ARG A 20 3.41 -14.31 -6.47
C ARG A 20 2.03 -13.91 -6.97
N GLU A 21 1.32 -14.82 -7.63
CA GLU A 21 -0.08 -14.61 -8.03
C GLU A 21 -1.02 -14.44 -6.83
N ALA A 22 -0.75 -15.16 -5.73
CA ALA A 22 -1.54 -15.12 -4.51
C ALA A 22 -1.45 -13.82 -3.69
N ARG A 23 -0.50 -12.91 -4.00
CA ARG A 23 -0.35 -11.59 -3.32
C ARG A 23 -0.53 -10.40 -4.25
N SER A 24 -1.45 -10.52 -5.20
CA SER A 24 -1.85 -9.42 -6.09
C SER A 24 -2.47 -8.25 -5.29
N THR A 25 -1.73 -7.13 -5.18
CA THR A 25 -2.28 -5.86 -4.69
C THR A 25 -3.14 -5.24 -5.78
N ARG A 26 -4.42 -4.99 -5.48
CA ARG A 26 -5.30 -4.23 -6.39
C ARG A 26 -4.94 -2.75 -6.33
N VAL A 27 -4.61 -2.15 -7.47
CA VAL A 27 -4.32 -0.72 -7.63
C VAL A 27 -5.49 -0.04 -8.33
N ILE A 28 -5.98 1.07 -7.76
CA ILE A 28 -7.09 1.86 -8.31
C ILE A 28 -6.65 3.32 -8.39
N ALA A 29 -6.69 3.90 -9.58
CA ALA A 29 -6.43 5.33 -9.79
C ALA A 29 -7.75 6.10 -9.82
N VAL A 30 -7.88 7.13 -8.98
CA VAL A 30 -9.01 8.06 -8.97
C VAL A 30 -8.58 9.37 -9.62
N THR A 31 -9.16 9.72 -10.78
CA THR A 31 -8.76 10.88 -11.58
C THR A 31 -9.95 11.64 -12.17
N SER A 32 -9.70 12.84 -12.72
CA SER A 32 -10.71 13.71 -13.35
C SER A 32 -10.03 14.80 -14.19
N GLY A 33 -10.67 15.25 -15.27
CA GLY A 33 -10.16 16.36 -16.09
C GLY A 33 -10.38 17.78 -15.52
N LYS A 34 -11.12 17.94 -14.40
CA LYS A 34 -11.41 19.25 -13.78
C LYS A 34 -11.01 19.29 -12.30
N GLY A 35 -10.62 20.47 -11.82
CA GLY A 35 -10.43 20.75 -10.39
C GLY A 35 -11.76 20.78 -9.62
N GLY A 36 -11.72 20.49 -8.32
CA GLY A 36 -12.89 20.66 -7.43
C GLY A 36 -14.00 19.61 -7.52
N VAL A 37 -13.87 18.57 -8.35
CA VAL A 37 -14.92 17.53 -8.50
C VAL A 37 -15.01 16.53 -7.32
N GLY A 38 -14.19 16.70 -6.29
CA GLY A 38 -14.24 15.86 -5.08
C GLY A 38 -13.43 14.56 -5.12
N LYS A 39 -12.45 14.41 -6.01
CA LYS A 39 -11.57 13.21 -6.09
C LYS A 39 -11.02 12.79 -4.73
N THR A 40 -10.37 13.72 -4.02
CA THR A 40 -9.73 13.44 -2.73
C THR A 40 -10.77 12.99 -1.70
N CYS A 41 -11.92 13.68 -1.64
CA CYS A 41 -13.04 13.32 -0.76
C CYS A 41 -13.56 11.90 -1.06
N PHE A 42 -13.75 11.57 -2.33
CA PHE A 42 -14.14 10.22 -2.75
C PHE A 42 -13.10 9.18 -2.32
N THR A 43 -11.81 9.41 -2.63
CA THR A 43 -10.71 8.50 -2.29
C THR A 43 -10.65 8.22 -0.79
N ALA A 44 -10.72 9.24 0.06
CA ALA A 44 -10.65 9.04 1.51
C ALA A 44 -11.86 8.27 2.06
N ASN A 45 -13.07 8.60 1.63
CA ASN A 45 -14.28 7.91 2.10
C ASN A 45 -14.29 6.44 1.64
N VAL A 46 -13.88 6.15 0.41
CA VAL A 46 -13.75 4.77 -0.08
C VAL A 46 -12.66 4.02 0.69
N ALA A 47 -11.53 4.65 0.99
CA ALA A 47 -10.47 4.04 1.78
C ALA A 47 -10.94 3.67 3.19
N ILE A 48 -11.67 4.58 3.87
CA ILE A 48 -12.27 4.32 5.19
C ILE A 48 -13.30 3.18 5.09
N ALA A 49 -14.17 3.17 4.07
CA ALA A 49 -15.15 2.09 3.88
C ALA A 49 -14.48 0.73 3.66
N LEU A 50 -13.41 0.68 2.87
CA LEU A 50 -12.63 -0.55 2.64
C LEU A 50 -11.91 -1.00 3.90
N GLN A 51 -11.35 -0.07 4.69
CA GLN A 51 -10.74 -0.37 5.99
C GLN A 51 -11.79 -0.96 6.94
N ARG A 52 -13.00 -0.39 7.02
CA ARG A 52 -14.10 -0.91 7.85
C ARG A 52 -14.54 -2.30 7.41
N ALA A 53 -14.44 -2.59 6.11
CA ALA A 53 -14.62 -3.93 5.54
C ALA A 53 -13.39 -4.87 5.72
N GLN A 54 -12.50 -4.55 6.66
CA GLN A 54 -11.31 -5.34 7.03
C GLN A 54 -10.32 -5.55 5.87
N LYS A 55 -10.26 -4.63 4.91
CA LYS A 55 -9.25 -4.66 3.85
C LYS A 55 -8.00 -3.89 4.27
N ARG A 56 -6.83 -4.45 3.98
CA ARG A 56 -5.56 -3.71 4.05
C ARG A 56 -5.52 -2.71 2.90
N ILE A 57 -5.57 -1.42 3.24
CA ILE A 57 -5.61 -0.32 2.27
C ILE A 57 -4.41 0.61 2.48
N LEU A 58 -3.92 1.16 1.38
CA LEU A 58 -2.96 2.26 1.37
C LEU A 58 -3.55 3.33 0.45
N VAL A 59 -3.56 4.57 0.91
CA VAL A 59 -3.87 5.71 0.05
C VAL A 59 -2.57 6.40 -0.31
N PHE A 60 -2.41 6.68 -1.59
CA PHE A 60 -1.28 7.40 -2.14
C PHE A 60 -1.81 8.68 -2.77
N ASP A 61 -1.44 9.83 -2.21
CA ASP A 61 -1.74 11.13 -2.80
C ASP A 61 -0.65 11.47 -3.82
N ALA A 62 -1.02 11.44 -5.11
CA ALA A 62 -0.10 11.76 -6.21
C ALA A 62 -0.15 13.25 -6.57
N ASP A 63 -0.88 14.08 -5.82
CA ASP A 63 -0.97 15.51 -6.03
C ASP A 63 0.14 16.26 -5.27
N LEU A 64 1.35 16.27 -5.84
CA LEU A 64 2.54 16.88 -5.24
C LEU A 64 2.52 18.42 -5.19
N GLY A 65 1.56 19.06 -5.88
CA GLY A 65 1.46 20.52 -5.91
C GLY A 65 0.56 21.11 -4.81
N LEU A 66 -0.45 20.37 -4.38
CA LEU A 66 -1.44 20.77 -3.37
C LEU A 66 -1.93 19.50 -2.65
N ALA A 67 -1.04 18.87 -1.88
CA ALA A 67 -1.41 17.70 -1.09
C ALA A 67 -2.62 18.04 -0.22
N ASN A 68 -3.71 17.30 -0.41
CA ASN A 68 -5.01 17.61 0.20
C ASN A 68 -5.45 16.54 1.17
N ILE A 69 -4.91 15.31 1.07
CA ILE A 69 -5.41 14.21 1.86
C ILE A 69 -5.01 14.28 3.34
N ASP A 70 -3.79 14.74 3.62
CA ASP A 70 -3.27 14.96 4.96
C ASP A 70 -4.09 16.05 5.66
N VAL A 71 -4.32 17.19 5.01
CA VAL A 71 -5.17 18.26 5.53
C VAL A 71 -6.60 17.77 5.77
N MET A 72 -7.20 17.07 4.81
CA MET A 72 -8.56 16.57 4.91
C MET A 72 -8.73 15.51 6.01
N LEU A 73 -7.69 14.72 6.28
CA LEU A 73 -7.67 13.70 7.34
C LEU A 73 -7.09 14.22 8.66
N GLY A 74 -6.69 15.49 8.74
CA GLY A 74 -6.07 16.08 9.94
C GLY A 74 -4.70 15.48 10.30
N LEU A 75 -4.00 14.91 9.33
CA LEU A 75 -2.68 14.32 9.49
C LEU A 75 -1.60 15.39 9.37
N ARG A 76 -0.50 15.20 10.11
CA ARG A 76 0.70 16.05 10.05
C ARG A 76 1.92 15.16 9.85
N PRO A 77 2.20 14.71 8.61
CA PRO A 77 3.40 13.94 8.32
C PRO A 77 4.65 14.76 8.65
N GLU A 78 5.66 14.12 9.25
CA GLU A 78 6.97 14.74 9.50
C GLU A 78 7.83 14.78 8.23
N TYR A 79 7.63 13.82 7.34
CA TYR A 79 8.34 13.65 6.07
C TYR A 79 7.34 13.37 4.95
N THR A 80 7.71 13.75 3.73
CA THR A 80 6.86 13.70 2.54
C THR A 80 7.49 12.86 1.44
N LEU A 81 6.80 12.72 0.30
CA LEU A 81 7.38 12.05 -0.86
C LEU A 81 8.61 12.80 -1.41
N GLN A 82 8.69 14.12 -1.20
CA GLN A 82 9.83 14.90 -1.66
C GLN A 82 11.14 14.45 -1.00
N ASP A 83 11.13 14.21 0.32
CA ASP A 83 12.29 13.72 1.08
C ASP A 83 12.80 12.35 0.55
N VAL A 84 11.90 11.53 0.01
CA VAL A 84 12.25 10.25 -0.63
C VAL A 84 12.89 10.47 -2.01
N LEU A 85 12.35 11.41 -2.79
CA LEU A 85 12.89 11.75 -4.12
C LEU A 85 14.27 12.41 -4.03
N GLU A 86 14.54 13.14 -2.95
CA GLU A 86 15.84 13.74 -2.64
C GLU A 86 16.84 12.74 -2.03
N GLY A 87 16.37 11.53 -1.68
CA GLY A 87 17.19 10.45 -1.14
C GLY A 87 17.48 10.54 0.35
N GLU A 88 16.79 11.44 1.07
CA GLU A 88 16.96 11.66 2.51
C GLU A 88 16.21 10.63 3.37
N LYS A 89 15.10 10.10 2.85
CA LYS A 89 14.24 9.12 3.53
C LYS A 89 13.91 7.94 2.63
N ARG A 90 13.65 6.77 3.22
CA ARG A 90 13.06 5.64 2.49
C ARG A 90 11.54 5.77 2.44
N ILE A 91 10.92 5.11 1.46
CA ILE A 91 9.46 5.17 1.27
C ILE A 91 8.68 4.67 2.49
N GLU A 92 9.22 3.74 3.26
CA GLU A 92 8.59 3.20 4.46
C GLU A 92 8.54 4.21 5.61
N GLU A 93 9.47 5.17 5.63
CA GLU A 93 9.61 6.17 6.70
C GLU A 93 8.60 7.31 6.57
N ILE A 94 7.99 7.45 5.39
CA ILE A 94 6.98 8.48 5.11
C ILE A 94 5.55 7.95 5.21
N ILE A 95 5.37 6.66 5.50
CA ILE A 95 4.04 6.05 5.62
C ILE A 95 3.42 6.47 6.97
N VAL A 96 2.33 7.20 6.90
CA VAL A 96 1.56 7.63 8.07
C VAL A 96 0.31 6.76 8.25
N ARG A 97 -0.03 6.45 9.49
CA ARG A 97 -1.30 5.78 9.83
C ARG A 97 -2.45 6.79 9.73
N GLY A 98 -3.44 6.47 8.91
CA GLY A 98 -4.68 7.23 8.82
C GLY A 98 -5.57 7.11 10.06
N PRO A 99 -6.60 7.96 10.17
CA PRO A 99 -7.56 7.93 11.28
C PRO A 99 -8.34 6.59 11.33
N ALA A 100 -8.84 6.27 12.53
CA ALA A 100 -9.62 5.06 12.82
C ALA A 100 -11.07 5.12 12.27
#